data_AF-A0A6I6Y905-F1
#
_entry.id   AF-A0A6I6Y905-F1
#
_cell.length_a   1.000
_cell.length_b   1.000
_cell.length_c   1.000
_cell.angle_alpha   90.00
_cell.angle_beta   90.00
_cell.angle_gamma   90.00
#
_symmetry.space_group_name_H-M   'P 1'
#
loop_
_entity.id
_entity.type
_entity.pdbx_description
1 polymer ?
#
loop_
_entity_poly.entity_id
_entity_poly.type
_entity_poly.pdbx_seq_one_letter_code
_entity_poly.pdbx_strand_id
1 'polypeptide(L)'
;MSGNNSNDLAQGLKQRHVTMLSIAGVIGAGLFVGSGHAIAAAGPAVLLAYAAAGTLVVLVMRMLGEMAIASPDTGSFSTYADRAIGRWAGFTIGWLYWWFWVLVIPLEANAAAAILHAWFPSVDLWAFSLLITLALTLTNLCSVKNYGEFEFWFALLKVLAIIGFIVVGCIAMFGFVPSSQVSGASHLFDTQGFMPNGLGAVLAAMLTTMFSFMGTEIVTIAAAESKDPGKQISRATNSVIWRICLFYLVSIFLVVALVPWNDPALAEVGSYQTVLSRIGVPNAKLIVDIVVLVAVTSCLNSALYTSSRMLFSLSKRGDAPAIAQRTTKAATPHVAVLLSTAAAFLCVFANYVAPAQVFEFLLASSGAIALLVYLVIAVSQLRMRSQREARGEKIAFKMWLFPGLTWATIAFIVAVLAVMALREDHRAEIIATALLSIGLVAAGLLVHRKREAAGRVALDN
;
A
#
# COMPACT_ATOMS: atom_id res chain seq x y z
N MET A 1 -31.57 13.03 -29.46
CA MET A 1 -30.78 12.13 -28.60
C MET A 1 -29.63 12.92 -28.00
N SER A 2 -29.82 13.53 -26.82
CA SER A 2 -28.79 14.29 -26.11
C SER A 2 -27.83 13.31 -25.41
N GLY A 3 -26.62 13.17 -25.95
CA GLY A 3 -25.56 12.38 -25.32
C GLY A 3 -25.18 12.99 -23.96
N ASN A 4 -25.41 12.25 -22.89
CA ASN A 4 -25.05 12.65 -21.53
C ASN A 4 -23.52 12.64 -21.42
N ASN A 5 -22.86 13.80 -21.55
CA ASN A 5 -21.42 14.00 -21.40
C ASN A 5 -21.01 14.06 -19.91
N SER A 6 -21.46 13.10 -19.11
CA SER A 6 -20.98 12.99 -17.73
C SER A 6 -19.64 12.26 -17.73
N ASN A 7 -18.55 12.98 -17.42
CA ASN A 7 -17.21 12.42 -17.19
C ASN A 7 -17.19 11.61 -15.89
N ASP A 8 -18.06 10.61 -15.76
CA ASP A 8 -18.16 9.76 -14.58
C ASP A 8 -17.44 8.44 -14.84
N LEU A 9 -16.92 7.83 -13.77
CA LEU A 9 -16.21 6.54 -13.86
C LEU A 9 -17.21 5.39 -13.98
N ALA A 10 -16.87 4.36 -14.78
CA ALA A 10 -17.72 3.19 -14.93
C ALA A 10 -17.75 2.35 -13.65
N GLN A 11 -18.95 1.88 -13.27
CA GLN A 11 -19.13 0.80 -12.29
C GLN A 11 -18.79 -0.57 -12.88
N GLY A 12 -17.54 -0.74 -13.34
CA GLY A 12 -17.08 -1.90 -14.11
C GLY A 12 -16.64 -3.10 -13.27
N LEU A 13 -16.35 -2.91 -11.97
CA LEU A 13 -15.85 -3.95 -11.09
C LEU A 13 -16.99 -4.77 -10.48
N LYS A 14 -16.94 -6.09 -10.67
CA LYS A 14 -17.86 -7.01 -9.98
C LYS A 14 -17.50 -7.08 -8.50
N GLN A 15 -18.45 -7.49 -7.65
CA GLN A 15 -18.20 -7.71 -6.23
C GLN A 15 -16.99 -8.63 -5.96
N ARG A 16 -16.81 -9.68 -6.77
CA ARG A 16 -15.64 -10.57 -6.67
C ARG A 16 -14.32 -9.85 -6.94
N HIS A 17 -14.32 -8.88 -7.87
CA HIS A 17 -13.13 -8.10 -8.22
C HIS A 17 -12.77 -7.17 -7.08
N VAL A 18 -13.75 -6.45 -6.52
CA VAL A 18 -13.55 -5.61 -5.34
C VAL A 18 -13.04 -6.47 -4.18
N THR A 19 -13.64 -7.63 -3.94
CA THR A 19 -13.23 -8.54 -2.86
C THR A 19 -11.80 -9.05 -3.04
N MET A 20 -11.41 -9.50 -4.23
CA MET A 20 -10.04 -9.99 -4.46
C MET A 20 -9.00 -8.87 -4.46
N LEU A 21 -9.32 -7.71 -5.04
CA LEU A 21 -8.49 -6.51 -4.93
C LEU A 21 -8.30 -6.13 -3.46
N SER A 22 -9.37 -6.24 -2.67
CA SER A 22 -9.27 -6.07 -1.22
C SER A 22 -8.24 -7.03 -0.65
N ILE A 23 -8.37 -8.32 -0.96
CA ILE A 23 -7.67 -9.41 -0.27
C ILE A 23 -6.18 -9.41 -0.58
N ALA A 24 -5.80 -9.21 -1.84
CA ALA A 24 -4.42 -9.43 -2.26
C ALA A 24 -3.84 -8.30 -3.12
N GLY A 25 -4.59 -7.26 -3.49
CA GLY A 25 -4.08 -6.19 -4.36
C GLY A 25 -2.89 -5.43 -3.79
N VAL A 26 -2.71 -5.50 -2.47
CA VAL A 26 -1.66 -4.83 -1.69
C VAL A 26 -0.48 -5.75 -1.37
N ILE A 27 -0.67 -7.06 -1.56
CA ILE A 27 0.39 -8.03 -1.34
C ILE A 27 1.33 -7.98 -2.55
N GLY A 28 2.45 -7.28 -2.39
CA GLY A 28 3.54 -7.16 -3.37
C GLY A 28 4.85 -7.78 -2.88
N ALA A 29 5.98 -7.28 -3.38
CA ALA A 29 7.32 -7.75 -2.99
C ALA A 29 7.60 -7.63 -1.48
N GLY A 30 6.95 -6.67 -0.81
CA GLY A 30 7.15 -6.38 0.61
C GLY A 30 6.96 -7.59 1.53
N LEU A 31 5.95 -8.43 1.28
CA LEU A 31 5.71 -9.62 2.12
C LEU A 31 6.73 -10.73 1.90
N PHE A 32 7.17 -10.95 0.67
CA PHE A 32 8.02 -12.10 0.32
C PHE A 32 9.52 -11.80 0.44
N VAL A 33 9.93 -10.59 0.07
CA VAL A 33 11.33 -10.14 0.03
C VAL A 33 11.61 -9.12 1.12
N GLY A 34 10.75 -8.10 1.25
CA GLY A 34 10.92 -7.02 2.23
C GLY A 34 10.87 -7.51 3.68
N SER A 35 10.05 -8.52 3.97
CA SER A 35 9.96 -9.09 5.31
C SER A 35 11.25 -9.77 5.78
N GLY A 36 12.05 -10.32 4.87
CA GLY A 36 13.36 -10.88 5.19
C GLY A 36 14.33 -9.83 5.73
N HIS A 37 14.32 -8.63 5.13
CA HIS A 37 15.08 -7.48 5.62
C HIS A 37 14.57 -7.00 6.98
N ALA A 38 13.24 -6.94 7.18
CA ALA A 38 12.65 -6.57 8.45
C ALA A 38 13.00 -7.57 9.57
N ILE A 39 13.01 -8.87 9.26
CA ILE A 39 13.43 -9.94 10.18
C ILE A 39 14.92 -9.82 10.52
N ALA A 40 15.77 -9.65 9.51
CA ALA A 40 17.22 -9.48 9.71
C ALA A 40 17.53 -8.24 10.57
N ALA A 41 16.74 -7.18 10.44
CA ALA A 41 16.91 -5.94 11.21
C ALA A 41 16.40 -6.04 12.66
N ALA A 42 15.19 -6.58 12.89
CA ALA A 42 14.56 -6.57 14.22
C ALA A 42 14.68 -7.89 15.01
N GLY A 43 15.12 -8.96 14.37
CA GLY A 43 15.09 -10.31 14.95
C GLY A 43 13.64 -10.82 15.12
N PRO A 44 13.41 -11.79 16.03
CA PRO A 44 12.07 -12.32 16.31
C PRO A 44 11.06 -11.26 16.76
N ALA A 45 11.54 -10.17 17.37
CA ALA A 45 10.74 -9.02 17.76
C ALA A 45 10.13 -8.24 16.57
N VAL A 46 10.48 -8.57 15.33
CA VAL A 46 9.76 -8.11 14.13
C VAL A 46 8.25 -8.42 14.21
N LEU A 47 7.84 -9.46 14.95
CA LEU A 47 6.43 -9.76 15.21
C LEU A 47 5.72 -8.60 15.92
N LEU A 48 6.40 -7.92 16.85
CA LEU A 48 5.87 -6.73 17.50
C LEU A 48 5.72 -5.57 16.51
N ALA A 49 6.67 -5.43 15.59
CA ALA A 49 6.60 -4.43 14.53
C ALA A 49 5.38 -4.67 13.61
N TYR A 50 5.19 -5.91 13.12
CA TYR A 50 4.01 -6.27 12.32
C TYR A 50 2.70 -6.17 13.10
N ALA A 51 2.69 -6.48 14.40
CA ALA A 51 1.49 -6.39 15.23
C ALA A 51 1.09 -4.92 15.49
N ALA A 52 2.06 -4.05 15.81
CA ALA A 52 1.84 -2.63 15.99
C ALA A 52 1.39 -1.98 14.67
N ALA A 53 2.11 -2.27 13.58
CA ALA A 53 1.79 -1.81 12.24
C ALA A 53 0.40 -2.27 11.77
N GLY A 54 0.11 -3.55 11.94
CA GLY A 54 -1.16 -4.15 11.57
C GLY A 54 -2.33 -3.58 12.38
N THR A 55 -2.12 -3.37 13.69
CA THR A 55 -3.12 -2.72 14.56
C THR A 55 -3.40 -1.30 14.10
N LEU A 56 -2.35 -0.53 13.80
CA LEU A 56 -2.49 0.82 13.26
C LEU A 56 -3.34 0.84 11.98
N VAL A 57 -3.04 -0.05 11.03
CA VAL A 57 -3.78 -0.18 9.77
C VAL A 57 -5.24 -0.57 10.01
N VAL A 58 -5.52 -1.50 10.92
CA VAL A 58 -6.89 -1.87 11.29
C VAL A 58 -7.68 -0.67 11.82
N LEU A 59 -7.08 0.12 12.73
CA LEU A 59 -7.72 1.30 13.30
C LEU A 59 -7.97 2.36 12.24
N VAL A 60 -6.97 2.65 11.39
CA VAL A 60 -7.09 3.60 10.27
C VAL A 60 -8.15 3.16 9.26
N MET A 61 -8.18 1.87 8.90
CA MET A 61 -9.19 1.32 7.99
C MET A 61 -10.59 1.37 8.58
N ARG A 62 -10.72 1.22 9.90
CA ARG A 62 -12.00 1.40 10.60
C ARG A 62 -12.45 2.86 10.55
N MET A 63 -11.55 3.81 10.78
CA MET A 63 -11.81 5.25 10.65
C MET A 63 -12.21 5.64 9.23
N LEU A 64 -11.47 5.13 8.24
CA LEU A 64 -11.76 5.35 6.82
C LEU A 64 -13.09 4.73 6.42
N GLY A 65 -13.40 3.52 6.89
CA GLY A 65 -14.67 2.85 6.64
C GLY A 65 -15.87 3.63 7.18
N GLU A 66 -15.75 4.23 8.37
CA GLU A 66 -16.79 5.12 8.93
C GLU A 66 -17.06 6.31 8.02
N MET A 67 -16.02 7.02 7.57
CA MET A 67 -16.18 8.16 6.67
C MET A 67 -16.71 7.74 5.30
N ALA A 68 -16.20 6.64 4.76
CA ALA A 68 -16.51 6.19 3.41
C ALA A 68 -17.91 5.58 3.27
N ILE A 69 -18.43 4.94 4.32
CA ILE A 69 -19.83 4.49 4.32
C ILE A 69 -20.78 5.69 4.42
N ALA A 70 -20.38 6.71 5.19
CA ALA A 70 -21.22 7.88 5.42
C ALA A 70 -21.21 8.87 4.23
N SER A 71 -20.14 8.88 3.43
CA SER A 71 -20.05 9.62 2.16
C SER A 71 -19.13 8.90 1.17
N PRO A 72 -19.61 7.89 0.43
CA PRO A 72 -18.79 7.17 -0.55
C PRO A 72 -18.26 8.12 -1.62
N ASP A 73 -16.93 8.13 -1.82
CA ASP A 73 -16.27 9.03 -2.76
C ASP A 73 -14.98 8.38 -3.27
N THR A 74 -14.71 8.43 -4.57
CA THR A 74 -13.53 7.80 -5.18
C THR A 74 -12.23 8.56 -4.88
N GLY A 75 -12.32 9.83 -4.49
CA GLY A 75 -11.18 10.56 -3.90
C GLY A 75 -10.88 10.13 -2.46
N SER A 76 -11.76 9.33 -1.84
CA SER A 76 -11.59 8.69 -0.54
C SER A 76 -11.08 9.69 0.51
N PHE A 77 -10.04 9.34 1.26
CA PHE A 77 -9.46 10.15 2.31
C PHE A 77 -8.95 11.53 1.86
N SER A 78 -8.58 11.73 0.60
CA SER A 78 -8.24 13.07 0.10
C SER A 78 -9.48 13.96 0.04
N THR A 79 -10.63 13.42 -0.37
CA THR A 79 -11.91 14.14 -0.31
C THR A 79 -12.37 14.35 1.14
N TYR A 80 -12.16 13.36 2.02
CA TYR A 80 -12.52 13.49 3.43
C TYR A 80 -11.67 14.55 4.14
N ALA A 81 -10.37 14.62 3.85
CA ALA A 81 -9.48 15.67 4.35
C ALA A 81 -9.90 17.06 3.88
N ASP A 82 -10.31 17.18 2.61
CA ASP A 82 -10.85 18.43 2.05
C ASP A 82 -12.04 18.94 2.87
N ARG A 83 -13.05 18.08 3.08
CA ARG A 83 -14.28 18.40 3.80
C ARG A 83 -14.07 18.62 5.31
N ALA A 84 -13.14 17.87 5.92
CA ALA A 84 -12.95 17.86 7.37
C ALA A 84 -11.97 18.91 7.88
N ILE A 85 -10.90 19.16 7.13
CA ILE A 85 -9.78 20.01 7.53
C ILE A 85 -9.73 21.28 6.67
N GLY A 86 -9.94 21.11 5.36
CA GLY A 86 -9.96 22.19 4.38
C GLY A 86 -9.29 21.77 3.08
N ARG A 87 -9.55 22.54 2.02
CA ARG A 87 -9.09 22.25 0.65
C ARG A 87 -7.59 22.03 0.52
N TRP A 88 -6.77 22.75 1.31
CA TRP A 88 -5.31 22.56 1.34
C TRP A 88 -4.91 21.15 1.80
N ALA A 89 -5.60 20.58 2.78
CA ALA A 89 -5.30 19.25 3.30
C ALA A 89 -5.70 18.16 2.29
N GLY A 90 -6.85 18.34 1.64
CA GLY A 90 -7.29 17.50 0.53
C GLY A 90 -6.28 17.49 -0.62
N PHE A 91 -5.81 18.67 -1.04
CA PHE A 91 -4.78 18.85 -2.05
C PHE A 91 -3.48 18.12 -1.67
N THR A 92 -2.93 18.43 -0.50
CA THR A 92 -1.63 17.90 -0.05
C THR A 92 -1.65 16.38 0.06
N ILE A 93 -2.66 15.81 0.72
CA ILE A 93 -2.74 14.35 0.90
C ILE A 93 -3.02 13.64 -0.43
N GLY A 94 -3.82 14.23 -1.32
CA GLY A 94 -4.05 13.66 -2.64
C GLY A 94 -2.76 13.56 -3.46
N TRP A 95 -1.95 14.61 -3.47
CA TRP A 95 -0.66 14.63 -4.18
C TRP A 95 0.40 13.75 -3.52
N LEU A 96 0.50 13.73 -2.18
CA LEU A 96 1.40 12.81 -1.48
C LEU A 96 1.06 11.35 -1.74
N TYR A 97 -0.24 11.02 -1.76
CA TYR A 97 -0.68 9.67 -2.06
C TYR A 97 -0.45 9.30 -3.53
N TRP A 98 -0.75 10.21 -4.46
CA TRP A 98 -0.41 10.01 -5.87
C TRP A 98 1.09 9.78 -6.05
N TRP A 99 1.92 10.60 -5.41
CA TRP A 99 3.38 10.48 -5.42
C TRP A 99 3.82 9.12 -4.89
N PHE A 100 3.33 8.69 -3.72
CA PHE A 100 3.62 7.37 -3.15
C PHE A 100 3.38 6.25 -4.17
N TRP A 101 2.22 6.22 -4.83
CA TRP A 101 1.91 5.15 -5.79
C TRP A 101 2.72 5.22 -7.08
N VAL A 102 3.09 6.43 -7.52
CA VAL A 102 4.03 6.58 -8.65
C VAL A 102 5.40 6.01 -8.28
N LEU A 103 5.85 6.18 -7.04
CA LEU A 103 7.13 5.65 -6.55
C LEU A 103 7.13 4.13 -6.35
N VAL A 104 5.99 3.52 -6.01
CA VAL A 104 5.85 2.06 -5.88
C VAL A 104 6.08 1.35 -7.22
N ILE A 105 5.73 1.99 -8.35
CA ILE A 105 5.84 1.38 -9.68
C ILE A 105 7.28 0.96 -10.03
N PRO A 106 8.30 1.84 -10.02
CA PRO A 106 9.67 1.41 -10.28
C PRO A 106 10.19 0.39 -9.26
N LEU A 107 9.78 0.49 -7.99
CA LEU A 107 10.21 -0.42 -6.93
C LEU A 107 9.77 -1.87 -7.19
N GLU A 108 8.47 -2.07 -7.44
CA GLU A 108 7.93 -3.40 -7.74
C GLU A 108 8.38 -3.91 -9.11
N ALA A 109 8.57 -3.01 -10.09
CA ALA A 109 9.12 -3.37 -11.40
C ALA A 109 10.57 -3.87 -11.31
N ASN A 110 11.38 -3.31 -10.41
CA ASN A 110 12.73 -3.78 -10.15
C ASN A 110 12.74 -5.16 -9.48
N ALA A 111 11.83 -5.42 -8.54
CA ALA A 111 11.69 -6.75 -7.92
C ALA A 111 11.34 -7.81 -8.97
N ALA A 112 10.39 -7.51 -9.87
CA ALA A 112 10.06 -8.37 -11.01
C ALA A 112 11.25 -8.56 -11.96
N ALA A 113 11.95 -7.48 -12.29
CA ALA A 113 13.08 -7.47 -13.19
C ALA A 113 14.26 -8.27 -12.65
N ALA A 114 14.53 -8.23 -11.35
CA ALA A 114 15.57 -9.03 -10.70
C ALA A 114 15.33 -10.54 -10.87
N ILE A 115 14.07 -10.98 -10.73
CA ILE A 115 13.68 -12.37 -10.96
C ILE A 115 13.87 -12.76 -12.42
N LEU A 116 13.37 -11.94 -13.35
CA LEU A 116 13.50 -12.23 -14.78
C LEU A 116 14.95 -12.21 -15.26
N HIS A 117 15.77 -11.30 -14.74
CA HIS A 117 17.21 -11.25 -15.01
C HIS A 117 17.91 -12.50 -14.49
N ALA A 118 17.53 -13.01 -13.31
CA ALA A 118 18.07 -14.26 -12.80
C ALA A 118 17.74 -15.47 -13.70
N TRP A 119 16.60 -15.45 -14.40
CA TRP A 119 16.22 -16.49 -15.36
C TRP A 119 16.84 -16.30 -16.75
N PHE A 120 17.00 -15.04 -17.17
CA PHE A 120 17.54 -14.64 -18.47
C PHE A 120 18.64 -13.58 -18.30
N PRO A 121 19.86 -13.99 -17.88
CA PRO A 121 20.94 -13.05 -17.54
C PRO A 121 21.44 -12.21 -18.72
N SER A 122 21.08 -12.58 -19.96
CA SER A 122 21.43 -11.85 -21.18
C SER A 122 20.67 -10.54 -21.36
N VAL A 123 19.60 -10.31 -20.61
CA VAL A 123 18.78 -9.09 -20.67
C VAL A 123 18.97 -8.31 -19.38
N ASP A 124 19.45 -7.08 -19.47
CA ASP A 124 19.72 -6.23 -18.31
C ASP A 124 18.45 -5.93 -17.49
N LEU A 125 18.65 -5.72 -16.18
CA LEU A 125 17.58 -5.41 -15.22
C LEU A 125 16.74 -4.18 -15.63
N TRP A 126 17.37 -3.14 -16.18
CA TRP A 126 16.66 -1.93 -16.64
C TRP A 126 15.71 -2.23 -17.80
N ALA A 127 16.09 -3.12 -18.71
CA ALA A 127 15.29 -3.48 -19.87
C ALA A 127 14.04 -4.26 -19.44
N PHE A 128 14.18 -5.18 -18.49
CA PHE A 128 13.03 -5.86 -17.89
C PHE A 128 12.11 -4.90 -17.13
N SER A 129 12.66 -4.01 -16.31
CA SER A 129 11.88 -3.02 -15.56
C SER A 129 11.07 -2.11 -16.50
N LEU A 130 11.68 -1.66 -17.60
CA LEU A 130 11.02 -0.89 -18.65
C LEU A 130 9.91 -1.69 -19.35
N LEU A 131 10.20 -2.93 -19.75
CA LEU A 131 9.27 -3.79 -20.48
C LEU A 131 8.03 -4.14 -19.65
N ILE A 132 8.22 -4.46 -18.36
CA ILE A 132 7.11 -4.73 -17.43
C ILE A 132 6.25 -3.49 -17.24
N THR A 133 6.87 -2.33 -17.00
CA THR A 133 6.15 -1.06 -16.84
C THR A 133 5.36 -0.70 -18.09
N LEU A 134 5.93 -0.93 -19.28
CA LEU A 134 5.26 -0.73 -20.56
C LEU A 134 4.09 -1.69 -20.77
N ALA A 135 4.29 -2.98 -20.53
CA ALA A 135 3.24 -3.99 -20.63
C ALA A 135 2.05 -3.64 -19.72
N LEU A 136 2.32 -3.26 -18.48
CA LEU A 136 1.28 -2.88 -17.52
C LEU A 136 0.57 -1.58 -17.89
N THR A 137 1.31 -0.60 -18.42
CA THR A 137 0.71 0.62 -18.98
C THR A 137 -0.30 0.29 -20.08
N LEU A 138 0.06 -0.60 -21.01
CA LEU A 138 -0.83 -1.03 -22.09
C LEU A 138 -2.07 -1.74 -21.55
N THR A 139 -1.92 -2.62 -20.56
CA THR A 139 -3.08 -3.30 -19.94
C THR A 139 -4.03 -2.34 -19.21
N ASN A 140 -3.50 -1.26 -18.60
CA ASN A 140 -4.30 -0.25 -17.91
C ASN A 140 -5.02 0.72 -18.86
N LEU A 141 -4.52 0.88 -20.09
CA LEU A 141 -5.21 1.62 -21.15
C LEU A 141 -6.35 0.80 -21.78
N CYS A 142 -6.28 -0.53 -21.70
CA CYS A 142 -7.37 -1.44 -22.03
C CYS A 142 -8.49 -1.38 -20.96
N SER A 143 -9.72 -1.81 -21.32
CA SER A 143 -10.92 -1.68 -20.47
C SER A 143 -10.73 -2.14 -19.01
N VAL A 144 -11.27 -1.37 -18.04
CA VAL A 144 -11.29 -1.67 -16.58
C VAL A 144 -11.86 -3.06 -16.26
N LYS A 145 -12.70 -3.60 -17.15
CA LYS A 145 -13.23 -4.95 -17.02
C LYS A 145 -12.14 -6.02 -17.12
N ASN A 146 -11.18 -5.85 -18.04
CA ASN A 146 -10.07 -6.79 -18.19
C ASN A 146 -9.13 -6.70 -16.99
N TYR A 147 -8.88 -5.49 -16.50
CA TYR A 147 -8.15 -5.24 -15.25
C TYR A 147 -8.70 -6.08 -14.09
N GLY A 148 -10.02 -6.02 -13.85
CA GLY A 148 -10.63 -6.73 -12.72
C GLY A 148 -10.52 -8.26 -12.82
N GLU A 149 -10.57 -8.81 -14.03
CA GLU A 149 -10.41 -10.26 -14.23
C GLU A 149 -8.94 -10.71 -14.08
N PHE A 150 -7.96 -9.99 -14.62
CA PHE A 150 -6.54 -10.31 -14.40
C PHE A 150 -6.17 -10.26 -12.92
N GLU A 151 -6.58 -9.18 -12.25
CA GLU A 151 -6.31 -8.97 -10.84
C GLU A 151 -6.95 -10.07 -9.97
N PHE A 152 -8.16 -10.52 -10.31
CA PHE A 152 -8.81 -11.63 -9.61
C PHE A 152 -7.95 -12.90 -9.62
N TRP A 153 -7.40 -13.28 -10.79
CA TRP A 153 -6.58 -14.48 -10.92
C TRP A 153 -5.23 -14.34 -10.23
N PHE A 154 -4.58 -13.18 -10.35
CA PHE A 154 -3.32 -12.92 -9.65
C PHE A 154 -3.49 -12.92 -8.14
N ALA A 155 -4.56 -12.29 -7.64
CA ALA A 155 -4.92 -12.30 -6.24
C ALA A 155 -5.19 -13.72 -5.72
N LEU A 156 -5.88 -14.56 -6.50
CA LEU A 156 -6.18 -15.94 -6.11
C LEU A 156 -4.90 -16.77 -5.96
N LEU A 157 -3.99 -16.68 -6.94
CA LEU A 157 -2.72 -17.39 -6.90
C LEU A 157 -1.90 -16.99 -5.66
N LYS A 158 -1.81 -15.70 -5.35
CA LYS A 158 -1.12 -15.20 -4.16
C LYS A 158 -1.69 -15.79 -2.87
N VAL A 159 -3.01 -15.73 -2.71
CA VAL A 159 -3.68 -16.23 -1.51
C VAL A 159 -3.44 -17.72 -1.33
N LEU A 160 -3.54 -18.51 -2.41
CA LEU A 160 -3.25 -19.94 -2.39
C LEU A 160 -1.77 -20.22 -2.03
N ALA A 161 -0.84 -19.43 -2.57
CA ALA A 161 0.58 -19.57 -2.25
C ALA A 161 0.88 -19.28 -0.77
N ILE A 162 0.29 -18.24 -0.19
CA ILE A 162 0.48 -17.92 1.24
C ILE A 162 -0.15 -18.98 2.12
N ILE A 163 -1.37 -19.44 1.81
CA ILE A 163 -2.01 -20.54 2.56
C ILE A 163 -1.16 -21.81 2.45
N GLY A 164 -0.66 -22.15 1.26
CA GLY A 164 0.24 -23.28 1.06
C GLY A 164 1.52 -23.17 1.88
N PHE A 165 2.14 -22.00 1.90
CA PHE A 165 3.30 -21.71 2.75
C PHE A 165 2.98 -21.92 4.24
N ILE A 166 1.86 -21.41 4.72
CA ILE A 166 1.44 -21.57 6.13
C ILE A 166 1.23 -23.05 6.46
N VAL A 167 0.57 -23.81 5.58
CA VAL A 167 0.35 -25.24 5.79
C VAL A 167 1.68 -25.99 5.85
N VAL A 168 2.57 -25.79 4.88
CA VAL A 168 3.88 -26.46 4.85
C VAL A 168 4.74 -26.05 6.04
N GLY A 169 4.75 -24.76 6.39
CA GLY A 169 5.47 -24.24 7.56
C GLY A 169 4.95 -24.82 8.87
N CYS A 170 3.64 -24.93 9.06
CA CYS A 170 3.06 -25.60 10.24
C CYS A 170 3.46 -27.08 10.31
N ILE A 171 3.39 -27.82 9.19
CA ILE A 171 3.80 -29.23 9.14
C ILE A 171 5.28 -29.39 9.55
N ALA A 172 6.16 -28.51 9.04
CA ALA A 172 7.58 -28.49 9.41
C ALA A 172 7.79 -28.11 10.89
N MET A 173 7.09 -27.09 11.38
CA MET A 173 7.19 -26.62 12.77
C MET A 173 6.83 -27.72 13.77
N PHE A 174 5.83 -28.56 13.47
CA PHE A 174 5.46 -29.71 14.31
C PHE A 174 6.34 -30.96 14.10
N GLY A 175 7.37 -30.89 13.26
CA GLY A 175 8.31 -32.00 13.04
C GLY A 175 7.76 -33.14 12.18
N PHE A 176 6.67 -32.92 11.44
CA PHE A 176 6.06 -33.93 10.56
C PHE A 176 6.78 -34.09 9.21
N VAL A 177 7.91 -33.40 9.00
CA VAL A 177 8.75 -33.53 7.79
C VAL A 177 10.06 -34.24 8.17
N PRO A 178 10.18 -35.56 7.96
CA PRO A 178 11.31 -36.36 8.45
C PRO A 178 12.68 -35.94 7.91
N SER A 179 12.72 -35.25 6.77
CA SER A 179 13.93 -34.77 6.10
C SER A 179 14.22 -33.28 6.32
N SER A 180 13.40 -32.59 7.11
CA SER A 180 13.54 -31.15 7.30
C SER A 180 14.67 -30.84 8.29
N GLN A 181 15.47 -29.82 7.97
CA GLN A 181 16.51 -29.31 8.88
C GLN A 181 15.94 -28.31 9.91
N VAL A 182 14.64 -28.01 9.84
CA VAL A 182 13.99 -26.99 10.65
C VAL A 182 12.76 -27.58 11.34
N SER A 183 12.62 -27.37 12.64
CA SER A 183 11.44 -27.76 13.41
C SER A 183 11.36 -26.99 14.72
N GLY A 184 10.16 -26.95 15.30
CA GLY A 184 9.90 -26.20 16.53
C GLY A 184 9.88 -24.70 16.33
N ALA A 185 9.97 -23.99 17.45
CA ALA A 185 9.96 -22.52 17.51
C ALA A 185 11.11 -21.99 18.36
N SER A 186 12.21 -22.75 18.47
CA SER A 186 13.35 -22.40 19.30
C SER A 186 14.03 -21.11 18.81
N HIS A 187 14.03 -20.85 17.50
CA HIS A 187 14.61 -19.66 16.87
C HIS A 187 13.97 -18.33 17.29
N LEU A 188 12.82 -18.37 17.96
CA LEU A 188 12.25 -17.19 18.61
C LEU A 188 13.12 -16.67 19.77
N PHE A 189 13.94 -17.52 20.39
CA PHE A 189 14.70 -17.18 21.59
C PHE A 189 16.16 -17.67 21.59
N ASP A 190 16.47 -18.75 20.88
CA ASP A 190 17.80 -19.37 20.92
C ASP A 190 18.89 -18.52 20.25
N THR A 191 18.51 -17.68 19.29
CA THR A 191 19.43 -16.86 18.50
C THR A 191 19.47 -15.47 19.12
N GLN A 192 20.25 -15.30 20.20
CA GLN A 192 20.44 -14.01 20.91
C GLN A 192 19.18 -13.43 21.58
N GLY A 193 18.16 -14.26 21.83
CA GLY A 193 16.91 -13.84 22.47
C GLY A 193 15.88 -13.26 21.50
N PHE A 194 14.72 -12.86 22.04
CA PHE A 194 13.59 -12.40 21.23
C PHE A 194 13.80 -11.01 20.61
N MET A 195 14.50 -10.11 21.30
CA MET A 195 14.70 -8.72 20.88
C MET A 195 16.21 -8.38 20.88
N PRO A 196 16.99 -9.00 19.98
CA PRO A 196 18.46 -8.92 20.00
C PRO A 196 18.98 -7.51 19.70
N ASN A 197 18.29 -6.78 18.81
CA ASN A 197 18.69 -5.43 18.37
C ASN A 197 17.94 -4.31 19.11
N GLY A 198 17.21 -4.64 20.19
CA GLY A 198 16.48 -3.69 21.02
C GLY A 198 15.24 -3.06 20.38
N LEU A 199 14.54 -2.22 21.14
CA LEU A 199 13.27 -1.61 20.73
C LEU A 199 13.43 -0.64 19.55
N GLY A 200 14.59 0.01 19.42
CA GLY A 200 14.89 0.90 18.30
C GLY A 200 14.83 0.18 16.96
N ALA A 201 15.33 -1.07 16.88
CA ALA A 201 15.26 -1.86 15.66
C ALA A 201 13.83 -2.32 15.34
N VAL A 202 13.01 -2.62 16.36
CA VAL A 202 11.58 -2.93 16.20
C VAL A 202 10.84 -1.74 15.60
N LEU A 203 11.11 -0.52 16.09
CA LEU A 203 10.51 0.70 15.54
C LEU A 203 10.95 0.95 14.09
N ALA A 204 12.21 0.71 13.75
CA ALA A 204 12.70 0.83 12.38
C ALA A 204 12.04 -0.20 11.45
N ALA A 205 11.96 -1.47 11.87
CA ALA A 205 11.30 -2.53 11.10
C ALA A 205 9.80 -2.27 10.92
N MET A 206 9.15 -1.59 11.86
CA MET A 206 7.76 -1.17 11.73
C MET A 206 7.57 -0.20 10.57
N LEU A 207 8.54 0.68 10.28
CA LEU A 207 8.48 1.60 9.14
C LEU A 207 8.57 0.85 7.81
N THR A 208 9.50 -0.09 7.69
CA THR A 208 9.58 -1.00 6.54
C THR A 208 8.29 -1.82 6.38
N THR A 209 7.70 -2.19 7.50
CA THR A 209 6.43 -2.93 7.52
C THR A 209 5.24 -2.05 7.11
N MET A 210 5.24 -0.75 7.44
CA MET A 210 4.21 0.19 7.00
C MET A 210 4.11 0.26 5.48
N PHE A 211 5.24 0.25 4.78
CA PHE A 211 5.26 0.16 3.32
C PHE A 211 4.50 -1.06 2.81
N SER A 212 4.65 -2.22 3.47
CA SER A 212 3.99 -3.47 3.07
C SER A 212 2.48 -3.52 3.36
N PHE A 213 1.97 -2.62 4.21
CA PHE A 213 0.54 -2.52 4.52
C PHE A 213 -0.17 -1.37 3.81
N MET A 214 0.59 -0.39 3.32
CA MET A 214 0.08 0.72 2.54
C MET A 214 -0.59 0.21 1.28
N GLY A 215 -1.81 0.67 1.00
CA GLY A 215 -2.67 0.18 -0.06
C GLY A 215 -3.87 -0.59 0.43
N THR A 216 -3.95 -0.94 1.72
CA THR A 216 -5.16 -1.51 2.31
C THR A 216 -6.37 -0.59 2.09
N GLU A 217 -6.14 0.72 2.05
CA GLU A 217 -7.11 1.77 1.75
C GLU A 217 -7.59 1.81 0.28
N ILE A 218 -6.87 1.20 -0.68
CA ILE A 218 -7.31 1.10 -2.09
C ILE A 218 -8.70 0.46 -2.17
N VAL A 219 -8.97 -0.47 -1.25
CA VAL A 219 -10.24 -1.15 -1.20
C VAL A 219 -11.42 -0.21 -1.05
N THR A 220 -11.28 0.89 -0.29
CA THR A 220 -12.40 1.82 -0.10
C THR A 220 -12.62 2.66 -1.35
N ILE A 221 -11.55 2.98 -2.09
CA ILE A 221 -11.62 3.65 -3.40
C ILE A 221 -12.36 2.74 -4.39
N ALA A 222 -11.95 1.48 -4.51
CA ALA A 222 -12.59 0.54 -5.43
C ALA A 222 -14.01 0.17 -5.02
N ALA A 223 -14.28 0.05 -3.71
CA ALA A 223 -15.62 -0.21 -3.20
C ALA A 223 -16.58 0.97 -3.43
N ALA A 224 -16.08 2.21 -3.46
CA ALA A 224 -16.85 3.39 -3.83
C ALA A 224 -17.35 3.35 -5.28
N GLU A 225 -16.68 2.61 -6.17
CA GLU A 225 -17.10 2.38 -7.57
C GLU A 225 -18.08 1.20 -7.74
N SER A 226 -18.49 0.55 -6.64
CA SER A 226 -19.36 -0.64 -6.69
C SER A 226 -20.86 -0.31 -6.62
N LYS A 227 -21.72 -1.28 -6.97
CA LYS A 227 -23.19 -1.12 -6.94
C LYS A 227 -23.77 -0.87 -5.53
N ASP A 228 -23.10 -1.34 -4.48
CA ASP A 228 -23.52 -1.18 -3.08
C ASP A 228 -22.30 -0.79 -2.23
N PRO A 229 -21.84 0.49 -2.34
CA PRO A 229 -20.61 0.94 -1.71
C PRO A 229 -20.59 0.72 -0.20
N GLY A 230 -21.67 1.02 0.51
CA GLY A 230 -21.72 0.92 1.96
C GLY A 230 -21.46 -0.51 2.46
N LYS A 231 -22.14 -1.49 1.86
CA LYS A 231 -21.94 -2.91 2.22
C LYS A 231 -20.57 -3.43 1.81
N GLN A 232 -20.07 -3.04 0.64
CA GLN A 232 -18.74 -3.47 0.19
C GLN A 232 -17.63 -2.87 1.06
N ILE A 233 -17.71 -1.58 1.40
CA ILE A 233 -16.76 -0.92 2.31
C ILE A 233 -16.78 -1.61 3.68
N SER A 234 -17.96 -1.86 4.27
CA SER A 234 -18.02 -2.54 5.58
C SER A 234 -17.38 -3.94 5.56
N ARG A 235 -17.62 -4.73 4.50
CA ARG A 235 -17.03 -6.05 4.34
C ARG A 235 -15.52 -5.97 4.14
N ALA A 236 -15.09 -5.05 3.30
CA ALA A 236 -13.68 -4.78 3.02
C ALA A 236 -12.91 -4.35 4.26
N THR A 237 -13.45 -3.43 5.06
CA THR A 237 -12.82 -2.97 6.30
C THR A 237 -12.72 -4.11 7.32
N ASN A 238 -13.80 -4.87 7.53
CA ASN A 238 -13.79 -5.97 8.50
C ASN A 238 -12.86 -7.11 8.07
N SER A 239 -12.69 -7.35 6.76
CA SER A 239 -11.77 -8.38 6.29
C SER A 239 -10.30 -8.02 6.49
N VAL A 240 -9.94 -6.74 6.68
CA VAL A 240 -8.54 -6.31 6.91
C VAL A 240 -7.93 -7.05 8.09
N ILE A 241 -8.70 -7.18 9.18
CA ILE A 241 -8.24 -7.72 10.46
C ILE A 241 -7.68 -9.14 10.27
N TRP A 242 -8.50 -10.06 9.76
CA TRP A 242 -8.07 -11.45 9.63
C TRP A 242 -6.97 -11.62 8.57
N ARG A 243 -6.93 -10.77 7.54
CA ARG A 243 -5.89 -10.80 6.49
C ARG A 243 -4.52 -10.40 7.03
N ILE A 244 -4.46 -9.35 7.84
CA ILE A 244 -3.23 -8.95 8.53
C ILE A 244 -2.75 -10.05 9.47
N CYS A 245 -3.68 -10.65 10.23
CA CYS A 245 -3.33 -11.77 11.10
C CYS A 245 -2.82 -12.98 10.31
N LEU A 246 -3.54 -13.42 9.28
CA LEU A 246 -3.21 -14.64 8.55
C LEU A 246 -2.00 -14.47 7.62
N PHE A 247 -2.00 -13.45 6.76
CA PHE A 247 -1.00 -13.32 5.70
C PHE A 247 0.30 -12.67 6.16
N TYR A 248 0.29 -11.97 7.29
CA TYR A 248 1.48 -11.30 7.79
C TYR A 248 1.90 -11.90 9.14
N LEU A 249 1.07 -11.81 10.19
CA LEU A 249 1.52 -12.27 11.50
C LEU A 249 1.83 -13.77 11.54
N VAL A 250 0.93 -14.62 11.03
CA VAL A 250 1.14 -16.08 11.03
C VAL A 250 2.30 -16.47 10.12
N SER A 251 2.39 -15.91 8.91
CA SER A 251 3.49 -16.24 8.00
C SER A 251 4.84 -15.79 8.55
N ILE A 252 4.94 -14.56 9.08
CA ILE A 252 6.20 -14.04 9.64
C ILE A 252 6.58 -14.82 10.89
N PHE A 253 5.61 -15.20 11.73
CA PHE A 253 5.84 -16.07 12.87
C PHE A 253 6.48 -17.40 12.44
N LEU A 254 5.95 -18.04 11.40
CA LEU A 254 6.53 -19.27 10.87
C LEU A 254 7.95 -19.06 10.34
N VAL A 255 8.24 -17.93 9.69
CA VAL A 255 9.60 -17.62 9.23
C VAL A 255 10.57 -17.55 10.41
N VAL A 256 10.28 -16.74 11.43
CA VAL A 256 11.19 -16.55 12.57
C VAL A 256 11.24 -17.75 13.52
N ALA A 257 10.23 -18.61 13.49
CA ALA A 257 10.22 -19.86 14.23
C ALA A 257 11.10 -20.93 13.57
N LEU A 258 11.09 -21.00 12.24
CA LEU A 258 11.75 -22.06 11.47
C LEU A 258 13.17 -21.70 11.03
N VAL A 259 13.50 -20.42 10.89
CA VAL A 259 14.81 -19.98 10.41
C VAL A 259 15.41 -18.96 11.38
N PRO A 260 16.71 -19.09 11.75
CA PRO A 260 17.40 -18.08 12.54
C PRO A 260 17.32 -16.70 11.88
N TRP A 261 16.97 -15.66 12.65
CA TRP A 261 16.79 -14.32 12.10
C TRP A 261 18.06 -13.72 11.48
N ASN A 262 19.23 -14.23 11.85
CA ASN A 262 20.54 -13.83 11.35
C ASN A 262 21.01 -14.67 10.14
N ASP A 263 20.16 -15.54 9.57
CA ASP A 263 20.46 -16.24 8.32
C ASP A 263 20.53 -15.22 7.16
N PRO A 264 21.70 -15.07 6.49
CA PRO A 264 21.86 -14.08 5.43
C PRO A 264 20.89 -14.30 4.26
N ALA A 265 20.43 -15.54 4.05
CA ALA A 265 19.48 -15.86 2.99
C ALA A 265 18.14 -15.12 3.15
N LEU A 266 17.75 -14.73 4.38
CA LEU A 266 16.54 -13.94 4.61
C LEU A 266 16.58 -12.60 3.86
N ALA A 267 17.72 -11.90 3.89
CA ALA A 267 17.89 -10.63 3.19
C ALA A 267 18.20 -10.83 1.70
N GLU A 268 18.97 -11.86 1.34
CA GLU A 268 19.42 -12.06 -0.06
C GLU A 268 18.33 -12.60 -0.99
N VAL A 269 17.56 -13.59 -0.55
CA VAL A 269 16.58 -14.30 -1.40
C VAL A 269 15.14 -14.20 -0.91
N GLY A 270 14.91 -13.63 0.26
CA GLY A 270 13.59 -13.41 0.84
C GLY A 270 13.13 -14.52 1.79
N SER A 271 12.21 -14.16 2.68
CA SER A 271 11.80 -14.98 3.83
C SER A 271 11.13 -16.31 3.43
N TYR A 272 10.22 -16.26 2.46
CA TYR A 272 9.46 -17.43 2.01
C TYR A 272 10.35 -18.44 1.28
N GLN A 273 11.25 -17.95 0.41
CA GLN A 273 12.19 -18.81 -0.30
C GLN A 273 13.14 -19.50 0.68
N THR A 274 13.69 -18.75 1.65
CA THR A 274 14.62 -19.29 2.64
C THR A 274 13.97 -20.40 3.45
N VAL A 275 12.76 -20.18 3.99
CA VAL A 275 12.04 -21.21 4.76
C VAL A 275 11.75 -22.45 3.91
N LEU A 276 11.20 -22.30 2.70
CA LEU A 276 10.87 -23.45 1.85
C LEU A 276 12.13 -24.24 1.44
N SER A 277 13.25 -23.55 1.22
CA SER A 277 14.53 -24.19 0.92
C SER A 277 15.08 -24.94 2.13
N ARG A 278 14.99 -24.37 3.33
CA ARG A 278 15.41 -25.00 4.61
C ARG A 278 14.52 -26.19 5.00
N ILE A 279 13.23 -26.14 4.64
CA ILE A 279 12.32 -27.28 4.79
C ILE A 279 12.70 -28.44 3.86
N GLY A 280 13.34 -28.15 2.72
CA GLY A 280 13.71 -29.12 1.69
C GLY A 280 12.67 -29.26 0.58
N VAL A 281 11.84 -28.23 0.35
CA VAL A 281 10.86 -28.23 -0.75
C VAL A 281 11.61 -28.17 -2.10
N PRO A 282 11.43 -29.15 -3.00
CA PRO A 282 12.08 -29.13 -4.31
C PRO A 282 11.67 -27.90 -5.12
N ASN A 283 12.62 -27.29 -5.82
CA ASN A 283 12.38 -26.11 -6.66
C ASN A 283 11.78 -24.90 -5.89
N ALA A 284 12.03 -24.80 -4.58
CA ALA A 284 11.54 -23.71 -3.73
C ALA A 284 11.79 -22.32 -4.35
N LYS A 285 12.99 -22.08 -4.89
CA LYS A 285 13.33 -20.85 -5.60
C LYS A 285 12.35 -20.55 -6.73
N LEU A 286 12.17 -21.49 -7.66
CA LEU A 286 11.29 -21.29 -8.82
C LEU A 286 9.84 -21.05 -8.42
N ILE A 287 9.34 -21.78 -7.42
CA ILE A 287 7.97 -21.61 -6.90
C ILE A 287 7.78 -20.20 -6.35
N VAL A 288 8.71 -19.74 -5.49
CA VAL A 288 8.62 -18.41 -4.88
C VAL A 288 8.83 -17.32 -5.92
N ASP A 289 9.80 -17.46 -6.83
CA ASP A 289 10.02 -16.53 -7.94
C ASP A 289 8.74 -16.31 -8.76
N ILE A 290 8.02 -17.39 -9.13
CA ILE A 290 6.75 -17.30 -9.88
C ILE A 290 5.68 -16.57 -9.06
N VAL A 291 5.53 -16.93 -7.78
CA VAL A 291 4.54 -16.30 -6.88
C VAL A 291 4.84 -14.81 -6.71
N VAL A 292 6.11 -14.45 -6.50
CA VAL A 292 6.55 -13.07 -6.37
C VAL A 292 6.31 -12.32 -7.67
N LEU A 293 6.67 -12.88 -8.83
CA LEU A 293 6.45 -12.25 -10.13
C LEU A 293 4.95 -11.93 -10.36
N VAL A 294 4.06 -12.84 -9.97
CA VAL A 294 2.61 -12.60 -10.03
C VAL A 294 2.18 -11.54 -9.00
N ALA A 295 2.75 -11.58 -7.79
CA ALA A 295 2.43 -10.64 -6.72
C ALA A 295 2.80 -9.20 -7.07
N VAL A 296 4.03 -8.98 -7.52
CA VAL A 296 4.55 -7.65 -7.91
C VAL A 296 3.81 -7.11 -9.12
N THR A 297 3.52 -7.94 -10.13
CA THR A 297 2.75 -7.53 -11.32
C THR A 297 1.34 -7.06 -10.95
N SER A 298 0.70 -7.74 -10.01
CA SER A 298 -0.60 -7.34 -9.46
C SER A 298 -0.53 -6.07 -8.60
N CYS A 299 0.52 -5.91 -7.79
CA CYS A 299 0.77 -4.69 -7.02
C CYS A 299 0.97 -3.48 -7.95
N LEU A 300 1.80 -3.62 -8.98
CA LEU A 300 2.03 -2.60 -10.02
C LEU A 300 0.74 -2.17 -10.72
N ASN A 301 -0.10 -3.15 -11.05
CA ASN A 301 -1.40 -2.89 -11.65
C ASN A 301 -2.33 -2.10 -10.70
N SER A 302 -2.33 -2.45 -9.41
CA SER A 302 -3.05 -1.72 -8.36
C SER A 302 -2.50 -0.30 -8.14
N ALA A 303 -1.19 -0.11 -8.25
CA ALA A 303 -0.52 1.19 -8.16
C ALA A 303 -0.96 2.13 -9.30
N LEU A 304 -0.98 1.62 -10.54
CA LEU A 304 -1.47 2.35 -11.72
C LEU A 304 -2.97 2.67 -11.62
N TYR A 305 -3.77 1.72 -11.14
CA TYR A 305 -5.18 1.94 -10.85
C TYR A 305 -5.32 3.11 -9.86
N THR A 306 -4.66 3.02 -8.72
CA THR A 306 -4.85 3.95 -7.61
C THR A 306 -4.36 5.36 -7.91
N SER A 307 -3.16 5.48 -8.48
CA SER A 307 -2.59 6.77 -8.91
C SER A 307 -3.49 7.47 -9.94
N SER A 308 -3.98 6.75 -10.96
CA SER A 308 -4.86 7.35 -11.96
C SER A 308 -6.20 7.82 -11.39
N ARG A 309 -6.81 7.10 -10.43
CA ARG A 309 -8.08 7.52 -9.79
C ARG A 309 -7.87 8.72 -8.86
N MET A 310 -6.77 8.74 -8.12
CA MET A 310 -6.44 9.89 -7.28
C MET A 310 -6.20 11.15 -8.12
N LEU A 311 -5.43 11.04 -9.21
CA LEU A 311 -5.17 12.16 -10.11
C LEU A 311 -6.45 12.64 -10.82
N PHE A 312 -7.33 11.71 -11.21
CA PHE A 312 -8.65 12.03 -11.73
C PHE A 312 -9.50 12.79 -10.70
N SER A 313 -9.58 12.31 -9.45
CA SER A 313 -10.31 12.99 -8.37
C SER A 313 -9.78 14.40 -8.08
N LEU A 314 -8.45 14.57 -8.02
CA LEU A 314 -7.82 15.88 -7.90
C LEU A 314 -8.20 16.79 -9.07
N SER A 315 -8.20 16.27 -10.30
CA SER A 315 -8.54 17.07 -11.49
C SER A 315 -9.99 17.53 -11.50
N LYS A 316 -10.92 16.72 -10.97
CA LYS A 316 -12.34 17.06 -10.81
C LYS A 316 -12.56 18.17 -9.78
N ARG A 317 -11.79 18.18 -8.69
CA ARG A 317 -11.73 19.29 -7.72
C ARG A 317 -10.92 20.50 -8.24
N GLY A 318 -10.27 20.30 -9.39
CA GLY A 318 -9.42 21.27 -10.06
C GLY A 318 -8.09 21.53 -9.35
N ASP A 319 -7.66 20.57 -8.57
CA ASP A 319 -6.38 20.50 -7.87
C ASP A 319 -5.30 19.78 -8.71
N ALA A 320 -5.64 19.39 -9.94
CA ALA A 320 -4.74 18.83 -10.95
C ALA A 320 -5.13 19.32 -12.37
N PRO A 321 -4.30 19.09 -13.41
CA PRO A 321 -4.59 19.55 -14.78
C PRO A 321 -5.98 19.10 -15.27
N ALA A 322 -6.76 20.04 -15.80
CA ALA A 322 -8.14 19.79 -16.23
C ALA A 322 -8.26 18.73 -17.34
N ILE A 323 -7.17 18.41 -18.03
CA ILE A 323 -7.15 17.34 -19.04
C ILE A 323 -7.21 15.94 -18.42
N ALA A 324 -6.75 15.77 -17.17
CA ALA A 324 -6.74 14.49 -16.47
C ALA A 324 -8.16 13.98 -16.11
N GLN A 325 -9.17 14.86 -16.16
CA GLN A 325 -10.57 14.49 -15.93
C GLN A 325 -11.24 13.82 -17.16
N ARG A 326 -10.53 13.71 -18.29
CA ARG A 326 -11.08 13.12 -19.51
C ARG A 326 -11.16 11.60 -19.40
N THR A 327 -12.34 11.06 -19.61
CA THR A 327 -12.56 9.61 -19.64
C THR A 327 -12.71 9.09 -21.09
N THR A 328 -12.46 7.79 -21.29
CA THR A 328 -12.75 7.10 -22.56
C THR A 328 -14.23 6.74 -22.64
N LYS A 329 -14.68 6.17 -23.79
CA LYS A 329 -16.03 5.61 -23.93
C LYS A 329 -16.33 4.49 -22.92
N ALA A 330 -15.30 3.83 -22.40
CA ALA A 330 -15.41 2.83 -21.34
C ALA A 330 -15.34 3.44 -19.92
N ALA A 331 -15.39 4.77 -19.83
CA ALA A 331 -15.28 5.56 -18.60
C ALA A 331 -13.99 5.31 -17.78
N THR A 332 -12.88 5.03 -18.47
CA THR A 332 -11.52 4.96 -17.89
C THR A 332 -10.83 6.32 -17.99
N PRO A 333 -10.18 6.85 -16.93
CA PRO A 333 -9.50 8.15 -16.98
C PRO A 333 -8.13 8.04 -17.68
N HIS A 334 -8.14 7.83 -19.00
CA HIS A 334 -6.93 7.53 -19.79
C HIS A 334 -5.82 8.58 -19.68
N VAL A 335 -6.17 9.87 -19.60
CA VAL A 335 -5.15 10.92 -19.45
C VAL A 335 -4.48 10.83 -18.08
N ALA A 336 -5.25 10.55 -17.03
CA ALA A 336 -4.68 10.36 -15.69
C ALA A 336 -3.77 9.11 -15.64
N VAL A 337 -4.13 8.05 -16.37
CA VAL A 337 -3.26 6.87 -16.56
C VAL A 337 -1.96 7.28 -17.24
N LEU A 338 -2.02 7.95 -18.40
CA LEU A 338 -0.85 8.36 -19.18
C LEU A 338 0.09 9.30 -18.40
N LEU A 339 -0.46 10.25 -17.64
CA LEU A 339 0.33 11.16 -16.82
C LEU A 339 1.03 10.41 -15.66
N SER A 340 0.32 9.48 -15.02
CA SER A 340 0.88 8.68 -13.92
C SER A 340 1.94 7.70 -14.42
N THR A 341 1.72 7.07 -15.57
CA THR A 341 2.71 6.18 -16.19
C THR A 341 3.91 6.95 -16.72
N ALA A 342 3.73 8.13 -17.31
CA ALA A 342 4.84 8.99 -17.71
C ALA A 342 5.72 9.38 -16.52
N ALA A 343 5.12 9.74 -15.38
CA ALA A 343 5.85 10.00 -14.15
C ALA A 343 6.60 8.75 -13.66
N ALA A 344 5.96 7.57 -13.71
CA ALA A 344 6.60 6.32 -13.35
C ALA A 344 7.80 5.98 -14.27
N PHE A 345 7.68 6.20 -15.58
CA PHE A 345 8.80 6.03 -16.52
C PHE A 345 9.96 6.97 -16.22
N LEU A 346 9.69 8.22 -15.83
CA LEU A 346 10.73 9.14 -15.38
C LEU A 346 11.42 8.61 -14.12
N CYS A 347 10.69 8.02 -13.19
CA CYS A 347 11.26 7.39 -12.00
C CYS A 347 12.07 6.13 -12.34
N VAL A 348 11.61 5.28 -13.27
CA VAL A 348 12.36 4.12 -13.79
C VAL A 348 13.67 4.60 -14.44
N PHE A 349 13.63 5.66 -15.24
CA PHE A 349 14.82 6.24 -15.85
C PHE A 349 15.77 6.84 -14.81
N ALA A 350 15.25 7.58 -13.82
CA ALA A 350 16.06 8.08 -12.72
C ALA A 350 16.74 6.95 -11.95
N ASN A 351 16.03 5.84 -11.74
CA ASN A 351 16.58 4.63 -11.13
C ASN A 351 17.64 3.95 -11.99
N TYR A 352 17.59 4.05 -13.31
CA TYR A 352 18.69 3.59 -14.18
C TYR A 352 19.95 4.43 -14.00
N VAL A 353 19.81 5.75 -13.87
CA VAL A 353 20.95 6.67 -13.73
C VAL A 353 21.57 6.59 -12.33
N ALA A 354 20.76 6.42 -11.29
CA ALA A 354 21.22 6.42 -9.89
C ALA A 354 20.49 5.34 -9.03
N PRO A 355 20.70 4.04 -9.29
CA PRO A 355 19.89 2.96 -8.72
C PRO A 355 19.92 2.88 -7.19
N ALA A 356 21.11 2.98 -6.56
CA ALA A 356 21.23 2.86 -5.11
C ALA A 356 20.56 4.02 -4.36
N GLN A 357 20.85 5.26 -4.78
CA GLN A 357 20.36 6.48 -4.13
C GLN A 357 18.84 6.67 -4.33
N VAL A 358 18.33 6.32 -5.50
CA VAL A 358 16.90 6.39 -5.80
C VAL A 358 16.17 5.31 -5.01
N PHE A 359 16.61 4.05 -5.04
CA PHE A 359 15.94 2.98 -4.29
C PHE A 359 15.87 3.27 -2.78
N GLU A 360 16.98 3.71 -2.16
CA GLU A 360 16.99 4.09 -0.75
C GLU A 360 16.07 5.27 -0.46
N PHE A 361 16.09 6.32 -1.31
CA PHE A 361 15.20 7.47 -1.16
C PHE A 361 13.72 7.10 -1.32
N LEU A 362 13.39 6.24 -2.29
CA LEU A 362 12.02 5.79 -2.55
C LEU A 362 11.49 4.95 -1.38
N LEU A 363 12.28 3.99 -0.92
CA LEU A 363 11.92 3.14 0.20
C LEU A 363 11.81 3.95 1.49
N ALA A 364 12.75 4.86 1.73
CA ALA A 364 12.72 5.78 2.86
C ALA A 364 11.48 6.67 2.79
N SER A 365 11.32 7.55 1.78
CA SER A 365 10.20 8.51 1.75
C SER A 365 8.80 7.90 1.83
N SER A 366 8.63 6.64 1.44
CA SER A 366 7.36 5.94 1.43
C SER A 366 6.73 5.73 2.82
N GLY A 367 7.54 5.41 3.84
CA GLY A 367 7.07 5.11 5.20
C GLY A 367 6.51 6.34 5.90
N ALA A 368 7.26 7.44 5.88
CA ALA A 368 6.80 8.73 6.40
C ALA A 368 5.53 9.24 5.69
N ILE A 369 5.44 9.10 4.36
CA ILE A 369 4.21 9.48 3.62
C ILE A 369 3.02 8.64 4.08
N ALA A 370 3.18 7.33 4.25
CA ALA A 370 2.11 6.45 4.73
C ALA A 370 1.57 6.90 6.09
N LEU A 371 2.48 7.17 7.04
CA LEU A 371 2.11 7.69 8.35
C LEU A 371 1.40 9.05 8.27
N LEU A 372 1.84 9.98 7.42
CA LEU A 372 1.17 11.27 7.24
C LEU A 372 -0.24 11.13 6.65
N VAL A 373 -0.42 10.27 5.64
CA VAL A 373 -1.75 9.97 5.08
C VAL A 373 -2.65 9.41 6.16
N TYR A 374 -2.17 8.45 6.95
CA TYR A 374 -2.93 7.83 8.04
C TYR A 374 -3.25 8.81 9.17
N LEU A 375 -2.34 9.74 9.48
CA LEU A 375 -2.57 10.81 10.43
C LEU A 375 -3.73 11.70 9.99
N VAL A 376 -3.74 12.09 8.71
CA VAL A 376 -4.82 12.91 8.17
C VAL A 376 -6.14 12.15 8.10
N ILE A 377 -6.13 10.84 7.82
CA ILE A 377 -7.34 10.00 7.93
C ILE A 377 -7.90 10.04 9.35
N ALA A 378 -7.06 9.86 10.37
CA ALA A 378 -7.48 9.85 11.76
C ALA A 378 -8.04 11.21 12.21
N VAL A 379 -7.36 12.31 11.85
CA VAL A 379 -7.83 13.68 12.14
C VAL A 379 -9.12 14.00 11.40
N SER A 380 -9.24 13.57 10.13
CA SER A 380 -10.46 13.77 9.34
C SER A 380 -11.63 13.02 9.94
N GLN A 381 -11.43 11.78 10.38
CA GLN A 381 -12.48 11.00 11.04
C GLN A 381 -12.91 11.67 12.34
N LEU A 382 -11.96 12.12 13.17
CA LEU A 382 -12.27 12.83 14.43
C LEU A 382 -13.16 14.05 14.18
N ARG A 383 -12.82 14.87 13.18
CA ARG A 383 -13.58 16.09 12.84
C ARG A 383 -14.93 15.78 12.21
N MET A 384 -14.97 14.91 11.20
CA MET A 384 -16.21 14.55 10.52
C MET A 384 -17.19 13.88 11.47
N ARG A 385 -16.70 13.03 12.37
CA ARG A 385 -17.52 12.37 13.38
C ARG A 385 -18.19 13.38 14.29
N SER A 386 -17.43 14.30 14.87
CA SER A 386 -17.97 15.37 15.72
C SER A 386 -18.98 16.26 14.98
N GLN A 387 -18.73 16.60 13.71
CA GLN A 387 -19.66 17.38 12.90
C GLN A 387 -20.97 16.64 12.60
N ARG A 388 -20.95 15.32 12.43
CA ARG A 388 -22.14 14.50 12.18
C ARG A 388 -22.96 14.28 13.45
N GLU A 389 -22.29 14.05 14.58
CA GLU A 389 -22.95 13.95 15.88
C GLU A 389 -23.64 15.27 16.25
N ALA A 390 -22.99 16.43 16.00
CA ALA A 390 -23.60 17.74 16.18
C ALA A 390 -24.85 17.97 15.30
N ARG A 391 -24.92 17.32 14.13
CA ARG A 391 -26.08 17.35 13.22
C ARG A 391 -27.16 16.30 13.56
N GLY A 392 -26.94 15.45 14.57
CA GLY A 392 -27.86 14.38 14.93
C GLY A 392 -27.93 13.24 13.90
N GLU A 393 -26.92 13.10 13.04
CA GLU A 393 -26.90 12.06 12.01
C GLU A 393 -26.70 10.66 12.61
N LYS A 394 -27.42 9.66 12.08
CA LYS A 394 -27.22 8.25 12.46
C LYS A 394 -25.98 7.69 11.80
N ILE A 395 -25.06 7.16 12.60
CA ILE A 395 -23.79 6.63 12.10
C ILE A 395 -23.87 5.11 12.02
N ALA A 396 -23.99 4.61 10.79
CA ALA A 396 -24.20 3.19 10.49
C ALA A 396 -22.99 2.30 10.81
N PHE A 397 -21.78 2.82 10.61
CA PHE A 397 -20.53 2.11 10.87
C PHE A 397 -19.64 2.96 11.77
N LYS A 398 -19.28 2.43 12.93
CA LYS A 398 -18.61 3.21 13.99
C LYS A 398 -17.19 2.72 14.26
N MET A 399 -16.28 3.66 14.47
CA MET A 399 -14.99 3.46 15.09
C MET A 399 -15.19 2.93 16.52
N TRP A 400 -14.38 1.95 16.90
CA TRP A 400 -14.45 1.38 18.24
C TRP A 400 -13.91 2.38 19.27
N LEU A 401 -14.50 2.38 20.47
CA LEU A 401 -14.07 3.22 21.61
C LEU A 401 -13.80 4.69 21.20
N PHE A 402 -14.63 5.27 20.34
CA PHE A 402 -14.51 6.66 19.92
C PHE A 402 -14.76 7.62 21.10
N PRO A 403 -13.97 8.70 21.29
CA PRO A 403 -12.82 9.13 20.47
C PRO A 403 -11.45 8.55 20.93
N GLY A 404 -11.42 7.73 21.98
CA GLY A 404 -10.20 7.23 22.61
C GLY A 404 -9.23 6.54 21.65
N LEU A 405 -9.70 5.57 20.86
CA LEU A 405 -8.81 4.89 19.88
C LEU A 405 -8.34 5.81 18.76
N THR A 406 -9.16 6.79 18.35
CA THR A 406 -8.73 7.79 17.36
C THR A 406 -7.59 8.65 17.89
N TRP A 407 -7.69 9.12 19.15
CA TRP A 407 -6.60 9.85 19.79
C TRP A 407 -5.36 9.01 20.01
N ALA A 408 -5.51 7.75 20.41
CA ALA A 408 -4.38 6.82 20.56
C ALA A 408 -3.65 6.61 19.23
N THR A 409 -4.38 6.44 18.12
CA THR A 409 -3.80 6.35 16.78
C THR A 409 -3.04 7.62 16.40
N ILE A 410 -3.63 8.81 16.61
CA ILE A 410 -2.96 10.10 16.33
C ILE A 410 -1.68 10.21 17.16
N ALA A 411 -1.74 9.96 18.46
CA ALA A 411 -0.59 10.03 19.36
C ALA A 411 0.52 9.06 18.95
N PHE A 412 0.15 7.82 18.59
CA PHE A 412 1.08 6.82 18.11
C PHE A 412 1.80 7.26 16.83
N ILE A 413 1.06 7.72 15.81
CA ILE A 413 1.67 8.18 14.55
C ILE A 413 2.60 9.38 14.81
N VAL A 414 2.16 10.36 15.60
CA VAL A 414 2.99 11.53 15.94
C VAL A 414 4.25 11.13 16.69
N ALA A 415 4.16 10.19 17.64
CA ALA A 415 5.32 9.68 18.36
C ALA A 415 6.32 8.98 17.43
N VAL A 416 5.83 8.18 16.48
CA VAL A 416 6.69 7.50 15.49
C VAL A 416 7.38 8.49 14.58
N LEU A 417 6.65 9.47 14.04
CA LEU A 417 7.22 10.54 13.22
C LEU A 417 8.26 11.37 14.00
N ALA A 418 8.02 11.64 15.29
CA ALA A 418 8.98 12.32 16.15
C ALA A 418 10.25 11.48 16.37
N VAL A 419 10.12 10.18 16.63
CA VAL A 419 11.27 9.27 16.76
C VAL A 419 12.08 9.23 15.47
N MET A 420 11.43 9.16 14.30
CA MET A 420 12.09 9.20 13.00
C MET A 420 12.86 10.51 12.80
N ALA A 421 12.30 11.65 13.25
CA ALA A 421 12.95 12.95 13.13
C ALA A 421 14.23 13.06 13.98
N LEU A 422 14.29 12.30 15.08
CA LEU A 422 15.42 12.28 16.02
C LEU A 422 16.51 11.28 15.63
N ARG A 423 16.18 10.23 14.86
CA ARG A 423 17.14 9.20 14.46
C ARG A 423 17.92 9.61 13.22
N GLU A 424 19.24 9.49 13.27
CA GLU A 424 20.12 9.83 12.14
C GLU A 424 19.78 9.05 10.87
N ASP A 425 19.50 7.75 11.01
CA ASP A 425 19.14 6.84 9.90
C ASP A 425 17.88 7.27 9.13
N HIS A 426 16.93 7.95 9.79
CA HIS A 426 15.63 8.33 9.23
C HIS A 426 15.46 9.85 9.08
N ARG A 427 16.48 10.63 9.43
CA ARG A 427 16.39 12.10 9.40
C ARG A 427 16.24 12.62 7.97
N ALA A 428 16.96 12.04 7.02
CA ALA A 428 16.85 12.41 5.60
C ALA A 428 15.44 12.14 5.05
N GLU A 429 14.84 11.02 5.44
CA GLU A 429 13.48 10.61 5.09
C GLU A 429 12.43 11.64 5.55
N ILE A 430 12.47 11.99 6.84
CA ILE A 430 11.55 12.95 7.45
C ILE A 430 11.73 14.32 6.82
N ILE A 431 12.97 14.79 6.63
CA ILE A 431 13.24 16.10 6.04
C ILE A 431 12.72 16.15 4.60
N ALA A 432 13.02 15.15 3.78
CA ALA A 432 12.54 15.09 2.40
C ALA A 432 11.00 15.09 2.33
N THR A 433 10.37 14.29 3.17
CA THR A 433 8.90 14.19 3.24
C THR A 433 8.28 15.49 3.75
N ALA A 434 8.89 16.14 4.75
CA ALA A 434 8.44 17.43 5.28
C ALA A 434 8.59 18.54 4.23
N LEU A 435 9.72 18.62 3.53
CA LEU A 435 9.94 19.59 2.46
C LEU A 435 8.95 19.39 1.31
N LEU A 436 8.72 18.13 0.89
CA LEU A 436 7.71 17.81 -0.12
C LEU A 436 6.31 18.23 0.34
N SER A 437 5.95 17.90 1.58
CA SER A 437 4.63 18.24 2.17
C SER A 437 4.43 19.76 2.25
N ILE A 438 5.43 20.50 2.73
CA ILE A 438 5.41 21.97 2.82
C ILE A 438 5.31 22.58 1.42
N GLY A 439 6.09 22.07 0.46
CA GLY A 439 6.02 22.50 -0.93
C GLY A 439 4.64 22.29 -1.54
N LEU A 440 4.01 21.14 -1.29
CA LEU A 440 2.65 20.85 -1.73
C LEU A 440 1.60 21.73 -1.05
N VAL A 441 1.73 22.00 0.25
CA VAL A 441 0.85 22.96 0.95
C VAL A 441 0.98 24.35 0.33
N ALA A 442 2.20 24.83 0.11
CA ALA A 442 2.43 26.13 -0.52
C ALA A 442 1.86 26.18 -1.94
N ALA A 443 2.08 25.15 -2.75
CA ALA A 443 1.52 25.03 -4.09
C ALA A 443 -0.02 25.02 -4.07
N GLY A 444 -0.63 24.24 -3.17
CA GLY A 444 -2.08 24.19 -2.99
C GLY A 444 -2.67 25.56 -2.65
N LEU A 445 -2.08 26.26 -1.68
CA LEU A 445 -2.48 27.62 -1.31
C LEU A 445 -2.36 28.60 -2.49
N LEU A 446 -1.29 28.53 -3.28
CA LEU A 446 -1.12 29.37 -4.47
C LEU A 446 -2.15 29.07 -5.56
N VAL A 447 -2.42 27.80 -5.82
CA VAL A 447 -3.43 27.36 -6.79
C VAL A 447 -4.83 27.82 -6.38
N HIS A 448 -5.16 27.71 -5.09
CA HIS A 448 -6.46 28.14 -4.55
C HIS A 448 -6.60 29.66 -4.59
N ARG A 449 -5.58 30.42 -4.17
CA ARG A 449 -5.59 31.90 -4.25
C ARG A 449 -5.73 32.42 -5.68
N LYS A 450 -5.02 31.82 -6.65
CA LYS A 450 -5.15 32.20 -8.07
C LYS A 450 -6.56 31.94 -8.62
N ARG A 451 -7.24 30.91 -8.13
CA ARG A 451 -8.60 30.55 -8.56
C ARG A 451 -9.67 31.41 -7.93
N GLU A 452 -9.53 31.73 -6.65
CA GLU A 452 -10.37 32.72 -5.97
C GLU A 452 -10.26 34.08 -6.66
N ALA A 453 -9.03 34.52 -6.96
CA ALA A 453 -8.78 35.76 -7.71
C ALA A 453 -9.34 35.74 -9.15
N ALA A 454 -9.43 34.56 -9.78
CA ALA A 454 -10.00 34.38 -11.11
C ALA A 454 -11.53 34.25 -11.14
N GLY A 455 -12.22 34.38 -9.99
CA GLY A 455 -13.69 34.26 -9.89
C GLY A 455 -14.22 32.86 -10.21
N ARG A 456 -13.37 31.83 -10.21
CA ARG A 456 -13.74 30.44 -10.58
C ARG A 456 -14.26 29.60 -9.41
N VAL A 457 -14.52 30.23 -8.26
CA VAL A 457 -15.15 29.61 -7.10
C VAL A 457 -16.56 30.19 -6.98
N ALA A 458 -17.45 29.74 -7.84
CA ALA A 458 -18.88 29.92 -7.65
C ALA A 458 -19.51 28.54 -7.44
N LEU A 459 -19.98 28.34 -6.20
CA LEU A 459 -21.01 27.41 -5.73
C LEU A 459 -20.69 25.90 -5.79
N ASP A 460 -20.47 25.33 -4.60
CA ASP A 460 -21.18 24.14 -4.11
C ASP A 460 -20.86 23.99 -2.61
N ASN A 461 -21.72 24.61 -1.78
CA ASN A 461 -21.81 24.35 -0.34
C ASN A 461 -22.63 23.09 -0.09
#